data_AF-A0A3C0T9H2-F1
#
_entry.id   AF-A0A3C0T9H2-F1
#
_cell.length_a   1.000
_cell.length_b   1.000
_cell.length_c   1.000
_cell.angle_alpha   90.00
_cell.angle_beta   90.00
_cell.angle_gamma   90.00
#
_symmetry.space_group_name_H-M   'P 1'
#
loop_
_entity.id
_entity.type
_entity.pdbx_description
1 polymer ?
#
loop_
_entity_poly.entity_id
_entity_poly.type
_entity_poly.pdbx_seq_one_letter_code
_entity_poly.pdbx_strand_id
1 'polypeptide(L)'
;MDRHLLLDERIIEDVKNAELTVGTVKKHDANPLFGEDKPWERRFDNLYANIIYDEEDQLYKCWYSPFIVSQTTVGMTRQQRED
;
A
#
# COMPACT_ATOMS: atom_id res chain seq x y z
N MET A 1 -13.50 21.00 22.09
CA MET A 1 -13.56 20.28 20.81
C MET A 1 -13.76 18.83 21.14
N ASP A 2 -14.91 18.29 20.77
CA ASP A 2 -15.20 16.88 20.99
C ASP A 2 -14.49 16.07 19.89
N ARG A 3 -13.81 15.00 20.31
CA ARG A 3 -13.10 14.09 19.41
C ARG A 3 -13.96 12.84 19.28
N HIS A 4 -14.36 12.54 18.05
CA HIS A 4 -15.13 11.33 17.74
C HIS A 4 -14.23 10.33 17.01
N LEU A 5 -14.40 9.06 17.33
CA LEU A 5 -13.75 7.96 16.64
C LEU A 5 -14.75 7.38 15.63
N LEU A 6 -14.30 7.09 14.40
CA LEU A 6 -15.11 6.41 13.38
C LEU A 6 -15.23 4.91 13.70
N LEU A 7 -15.70 4.61 14.91
CA LEU A 7 -16.17 3.31 15.40
C LEU A 7 -17.55 3.47 16.09
N ASP A 8 -18.07 4.70 16.15
CA ASP A 8 -19.38 5.04 16.69
C ASP A 8 -20.36 5.24 15.53
N GLU A 9 -21.28 4.31 15.32
CA GLU A 9 -22.26 4.41 14.23
C GLU A 9 -23.17 5.66 14.36
N ARG A 10 -23.31 6.25 15.55
CA ARG A 10 -24.17 7.42 15.78
C ARG A 10 -23.66 8.69 15.11
N ILE A 11 -22.40 8.71 14.70
CA ILE A 11 -21.78 9.84 13.97
C ILE A 11 -21.78 9.61 12.45
N ILE A 12 -22.39 8.54 11.96
CA ILE A 12 -22.48 8.20 10.54
C ILE A 12 -23.84 8.66 10.00
N GLU A 13 -23.83 9.45 8.94
CA GLU A 13 -25.06 9.97 8.32
C GLU A 13 -25.77 8.91 7.43
N ASP A 14 -25.02 8.14 6.63
CA ASP A 14 -25.57 7.15 5.70
C ASP A 14 -24.60 5.97 5.48
N VAL A 15 -25.16 4.78 5.25
CA VAL A 15 -24.41 3.55 4.94
C VAL A 15 -25.09 2.83 3.79
N LYS A 16 -24.35 2.58 2.70
CA LYS A 16 -24.86 1.89 1.49
C LYS A 16 -23.95 0.71 1.15
N ASN A 17 -24.51 -0.50 1.13
CA ASN A 17 -23.79 -1.75 0.81
C ASN A 17 -22.46 -1.90 1.59
N ALA A 18 -22.44 -1.46 2.85
CA ALA A 18 -21.27 -1.47 3.72
C ALA A 18 -21.70 -1.74 5.17
N GLU A 19 -20.75 -2.12 6.02
CA GLU A 19 -20.94 -2.37 7.45
C GLU A 19 -19.76 -1.78 8.24
N LEU A 20 -20.03 -1.05 9.33
CA LEU A 20 -18.99 -0.58 10.23
C LEU A 20 -18.59 -1.72 11.17
N THR A 21 -17.40 -2.28 10.96
CA THR A 21 -16.90 -3.38 11.78
C THR A 21 -15.40 -3.26 12.06
N VAL A 22 -14.96 -3.79 13.20
CA VAL A 22 -13.52 -3.94 13.48
C VAL A 22 -13.03 -5.17 12.75
N GLY A 23 -12.52 -4.95 11.54
CA GLY A 23 -11.93 -6.02 10.74
C GLY A 23 -10.59 -6.50 11.31
N THR A 24 -10.35 -7.81 11.28
CA THR A 24 -9.00 -8.35 11.46
C THR A 24 -8.29 -8.32 10.11
N VAL A 25 -7.24 -7.49 9.98
CA VAL A 25 -6.45 -7.45 8.74
C VAL A 25 -5.62 -8.73 8.64
N LYS A 26 -5.96 -9.59 7.68
CA LYS A 26 -5.14 -10.75 7.33
C LYS A 26 -4.23 -10.39 6.15
N LYS A 27 -2.91 -10.46 6.37
CA LYS A 27 -1.94 -10.33 5.27
C LYS A 27 -2.07 -11.53 4.33
N HIS A 28 -1.93 -11.29 3.04
CA HIS A 28 -1.82 -12.37 2.06
C HIS A 28 -0.53 -13.16 2.28
N ASP A 29 -0.59 -14.49 2.19
CA ASP A 29 0.56 -15.38 2.48
C ASP A 29 1.72 -15.16 1.49
N ALA A 30 1.41 -14.70 0.28
CA ALA A 30 2.41 -14.37 -0.76
C ALA A 30 3.00 -12.95 -0.65
N ASN A 31 2.77 -12.23 0.46
CA ASN A 31 3.42 -10.92 0.64
C ASN A 31 4.95 -11.05 0.78
N PRO A 32 5.75 -10.11 0.22
CA PRO A 32 5.31 -8.95 -0.56
C PRO A 32 4.85 -9.34 -1.97
N LEU A 33 3.77 -8.71 -2.46
CA LEU A 33 3.16 -9.05 -3.77
C LEU A 33 4.04 -8.68 -4.97
N PHE A 34 4.96 -7.73 -4.80
CA PHE A 34 6.01 -7.39 -5.77
C PHE A 34 7.19 -6.78 -5.02
N GLY A 35 8.37 -6.78 -5.65
CA GLY A 35 9.61 -6.25 -5.07
C GLY A 35 10.38 -5.45 -6.11
N GLU A 36 11.63 -5.11 -5.77
CA GLU A 36 12.54 -4.34 -6.65
C GLU A 36 13.00 -5.21 -7.82
N ASP A 37 12.25 -5.18 -8.93
CA ASP A 37 12.48 -5.98 -10.13
C ASP A 37 12.90 -5.13 -11.35
N LYS A 38 12.76 -3.81 -11.27
CA LYS A 38 13.22 -2.84 -12.29
C LYS A 38 14.48 -2.09 -11.86
N PRO A 39 15.34 -1.68 -12.82
CA PRO A 39 16.60 -1.01 -12.50
C PRO A 39 16.43 0.37 -11.82
N TRP A 40 15.26 1.00 -11.90
CA TRP A 40 14.95 2.27 -11.24
C TRP A 40 14.38 2.12 -9.83
N GLU A 41 14.03 0.91 -9.40
CA GLU A 41 13.43 0.65 -8.09
C GLU A 41 14.53 0.46 -7.05
N ARG A 42 14.87 1.53 -6.32
CA ARG A 42 15.92 1.47 -5.30
C ARG A 42 15.41 1.09 -3.93
N ARG A 43 14.16 1.45 -3.59
CA ARG A 43 13.59 1.16 -2.27
C ARG A 43 12.08 1.32 -2.23
N PHE A 44 11.41 0.43 -1.47
CA PHE A 44 9.96 0.36 -1.30
C PHE A 44 9.47 0.52 0.15
N ASP A 45 10.35 0.87 1.09
CA ASP A 45 10.06 0.97 2.53
C ASP A 45 9.00 2.03 2.93
N ASN A 46 8.60 2.93 2.01
CA ASN A 46 7.55 3.91 2.21
C ASN A 46 6.64 4.07 0.97
N LEU A 47 6.23 2.94 0.37
CA LEU A 47 5.43 2.93 -0.84
C LEU A 47 3.92 3.07 -0.56
N TYR A 48 3.28 4.06 -1.20
CA TYR A 48 1.82 4.19 -1.27
C TYR A 48 1.37 4.02 -2.72
N ALA A 49 1.16 2.76 -3.12
CA ALA A 49 0.67 2.45 -4.46
C ALA A 49 -0.84 2.70 -4.56
N ASN A 50 -1.28 3.13 -5.74
CA ASN A 50 -2.70 3.21 -6.09
C ASN A 50 -3.00 2.12 -7.11
N ILE A 51 -4.08 1.37 -6.88
CA ILE A 51 -4.50 0.26 -7.74
C ILE A 51 -5.91 0.53 -8.22
N ILE A 52 -6.12 0.47 -9.53
CA ILE A 52 -7.45 0.60 -10.16
C ILE A 52 -7.60 -0.55 -11.15
N TYR A 53 -8.79 -1.16 -11.18
CA TYR A 53 -9.14 -2.08 -12.25
C TYR A 53 -9.48 -1.28 -13.51
N ASP A 54 -8.77 -1.53 -14.59
CA ASP A 54 -9.04 -0.93 -15.89
C ASP A 54 -9.95 -1.86 -16.71
N GLU A 55 -11.17 -1.41 -17.01
CA GLU A 55 -12.14 -2.20 -17.76
C GLU A 55 -11.81 -2.33 -19.25
N GLU A 56 -11.04 -1.42 -19.85
CA GLU A 56 -10.67 -1.55 -21.26
C GLU A 56 -9.60 -2.63 -21.43
N ASP A 57 -8.57 -2.57 -20.59
CA ASP A 57 -7.45 -3.52 -20.63
C ASP A 57 -7.73 -4.83 -19.87
N GLN A 58 -8.84 -4.90 -19.11
CA GLN A 58 -9.21 -6.02 -18.24
C GLN A 58 -8.10 -6.41 -17.25
N LEU A 59 -7.43 -5.40 -16.69
CA LEU A 59 -6.23 -5.57 -15.86
C LEU A 59 -6.25 -4.58 -14.69
N TYR A 60 -5.70 -5.02 -13.55
CA TYR A 60 -5.38 -4.11 -12.47
C TYR A 60 -4.12 -3.32 -12.82
N LYS A 61 -4.25 -1.99 -12.87
CA LYS A 61 -3.13 -1.07 -13.09
C LYS A 61 -2.66 -0.52 -11.75
N CYS A 62 -1.35 -0.56 -11.53
CA CYS A 62 -0.71 -0.11 -10.30
C CYS A 62 0.18 1.11 -10.61
N TRP A 63 -0.15 2.26 -10.02
CA TRP A 63 0.70 3.45 -10.01
C TRP A 63 1.42 3.53 -8.69
N TYR A 64 2.74 3.49 -8.74
CA TYR A 64 3.58 3.40 -7.58
C TYR A 64 4.78 4.35 -7.74
N SER A 65 5.28 4.85 -6.61
CA SER A 65 6.36 5.83 -6.57
C SER A 65 7.46 5.34 -5.64
N PRO A 66 8.41 4.51 -6.14
CA PRO A 66 9.52 4.04 -5.33
C PRO A 66 10.52 5.19 -5.11
N PHE A 67 11.44 4.99 -4.17
CA PHE A 67 12.67 5.79 -4.21
C PHE A 67 13.48 5.39 -5.44
N ILE A 68 13.79 6.37 -6.29
CA ILE A 68 14.68 6.20 -7.44
C ILE A 68 16.15 6.50 -7.10
N VAL A 69 16.38 7.21 -6.00
CA VAL A 69 17.70 7.52 -5.44
C VAL A 69 17.65 7.33 -3.92
N SER A 70 18.66 6.67 -3.37
CA SER A 70 18.83 6.46 -1.93
C SER A 70 20.28 6.71 -1.55
N GLN A 71 20.53 7.80 -0.81
CA GLN A 71 21.88 8.21 -0.38
C GLN A 71 22.46 7.26 0.66
N THR A 72 21.60 6.61 1.45
CA THR A 72 22.02 5.71 2.54
C THR A 72 22.39 4.31 2.06
N THR A 73 22.15 3.99 0.77
CA THR A 73 22.36 2.65 0.23
C THR A 73 23.17 2.65 -1.07
N VAL A 74 23.97 3.71 -1.27
CA VAL A 74 24.82 3.84 -2.46
C VAL A 74 25.85 2.70 -2.48
N GLY A 75 25.94 2.00 -3.61
CA GLY A 75 26.88 0.89 -3.79
C GLY A 75 26.51 -0.42 -3.07
N MET A 76 25.39 -0.45 -2.33
CA MET A 76 24.93 -1.65 -1.67
C MET A 76 24.09 -2.53 -2.61
N THR A 77 24.26 -3.85 -2.50
CA THR A 77 23.35 -4.82 -3.11
C THR A 77 22.01 -4.84 -2.35
N ARG A 78 21.01 -5.52 -2.90
CA ARG A 78 19.75 -5.74 -2.18
C ARG A 78 19.95 -6.51 -0.88
N GLN A 79 20.74 -7.58 -0.91
CA GLN A 79 21.01 -8.40 0.26
C GLN A 79 21.70 -7.61 1.39
N GLN A 80 22.63 -6.71 1.04
CA GLN A 80 23.30 -5.83 2.02
C GLN A 80 22.37 -4.81 2.69
N ARG A 81 21.15 -4.60 2.18
CA ARG A 81 20.15 -3.68 2.77
C ARG A 81 19.09 -4.38 3.61
N GLU A 82 18.97 -5.70 3.50
CA GLU A 82 17.94 -6.49 4.19
C GLU A 82 18.41 -7.00 5.57
N ASP A 83 19.71 -6.89 5.87
CA ASP A 83 20.35 -7.18 7.17
C ASP A 83 20.34 -5.96 8.12
#